data_AF-A0A2N2KU01-F1
#
_entry.id   AF-A0A2N2KU01-F1
#
_cell.length_a   1.000
_cell.length_b   1.000
_cell.length_c   1.000
_cell.angle_alpha   90.00
_cell.angle_beta   90.00
_cell.angle_gamma   90.00
#
_symmetry.space_group_name_H-M   'P 1'
#
loop_
_entity.id
_entity.type
_entity.pdbx_description
1 polymer ?
#
loop_
_entity_poly.entity_id
_entity_poly.type
_entity_poly.pdbx_seq_one_letter_code
_entity_poly.pdbx_strand_id
1 'polypeptide(L)'
;MLRWLKRKQNEKKAEKTLDRIKPGVNLVMRIAKRLPTFESSKQLTSQTGREVILYVDTRFEAELFSFLQEKKIMKKFRMIAEFAMSDRYSDDIYGHEKNSEKSKDVCAIKICVLGNHRIYCKEFFAPRIKRIVLIEHVNKKINSFNNELRRLVDRLGEYNYEFQG
;
A
#
# COMPACT_ATOMS: atom_id res chain seq x y z
N MET A 1 -16.42 26.06 -42.84
CA MET A 1 -15.36 26.78 -42.09
C MET A 1 -15.35 26.50 -40.58
N LEU A 2 -16.49 26.55 -39.87
CA LEU A 2 -16.58 26.30 -38.41
C LEU A 2 -16.12 24.89 -37.94
N ARG A 3 -16.31 23.84 -38.75
CA ARG A 3 -15.94 22.46 -38.39
C ARG A 3 -14.43 22.24 -38.29
N TRP A 4 -13.63 23.01 -39.02
CA TRP A 4 -12.16 22.90 -39.02
C TRP A 4 -11.53 23.59 -37.81
N LEU A 5 -12.08 24.75 -37.42
CA LEU A 5 -11.65 25.50 -36.22
C LEU A 5 -11.90 24.71 -34.92
N LYS A 6 -13.03 24.01 -34.81
CA LYS A 6 -13.32 23.12 -33.66
C LYS A 6 -12.34 21.94 -33.57
N ARG A 7 -11.89 21.41 -34.72
CA ARG A 7 -10.93 20.30 -34.78
C ARG A 7 -9.54 20.72 -34.27
N LYS A 8 -9.04 21.87 -34.75
CA LYS A 8 -7.77 22.46 -34.27
C LYS A 8 -7.80 22.88 -32.79
N GLN A 9 -8.95 23.33 -32.28
CA GLN A 9 -9.09 23.60 -30.85
C GLN A 9 -9.05 22.33 -30.00
N ASN A 10 -9.65 21.23 -30.47
CA ASN A 10 -9.59 19.94 -29.78
C ASN A 10 -8.20 19.30 -29.85
N GLU A 11 -7.50 19.40 -30.98
CA GLU A 11 -6.12 18.92 -31.13
C GLU A 11 -5.16 19.69 -30.21
N LYS A 12 -5.26 21.03 -30.16
CA LYS A 12 -4.47 21.85 -29.20
C LYS A 12 -4.81 21.57 -27.73
N LYS A 13 -6.06 21.16 -27.44
CA LYS A 13 -6.45 20.73 -26.09
C LYS A 13 -5.88 19.35 -25.75
N ALA A 14 -5.84 18.43 -26.72
CA ALA A 14 -5.28 17.09 -26.55
C ALA A 14 -3.75 17.13 -26.36
N GLU A 15 -3.03 17.94 -27.16
CA GLU A 15 -1.58 18.18 -27.00
C GLU A 15 -1.26 18.80 -25.63
N LYS A 16 -2.01 19.82 -25.20
CA LYS A 16 -1.86 20.41 -23.85
C LYS A 16 -2.19 19.44 -22.70
N THR A 17 -2.89 18.34 -22.97
CA THR A 17 -3.21 17.33 -21.95
C THR A 17 -2.12 16.25 -21.88
N LEU A 18 -1.45 15.95 -23.00
CA LEU A 18 -0.29 15.05 -23.05
C LEU A 18 0.97 15.67 -22.39
N ASP A 19 1.13 16.99 -22.47
CA ASP A 19 2.21 17.73 -21.79
C ASP A 19 1.98 17.96 -20.27
N ARG A 20 0.95 17.34 -19.69
CA ARG A 20 0.69 17.35 -18.23
C ARG A 20 1.10 16.06 -17.53
N ILE A 21 2.01 15.28 -18.13
CA ILE A 21 2.76 14.29 -17.37
C ILE A 21 3.69 15.08 -16.44
N LYS A 22 3.27 15.21 -15.17
CA LYS A 22 4.13 15.79 -14.13
C LYS A 22 5.47 15.05 -14.14
N PRO A 23 6.61 15.74 -14.24
CA PRO A 23 7.90 15.11 -14.03
C PRO A 23 7.95 14.62 -12.57
N GLY A 24 8.32 13.35 -12.35
CA GLY A 24 8.81 12.92 -11.03
C GLY A 24 8.09 11.77 -10.32
N VAL A 25 7.45 10.82 -11.01
CA VAL A 25 7.29 9.48 -10.43
C VAL A 25 7.95 8.50 -11.37
N ASN A 26 9.18 8.11 -11.05
CA ASN A 26 9.86 7.04 -11.76
C ASN A 26 9.11 5.74 -11.41
N LEU A 27 8.17 5.35 -12.28
CA LEU A 27 7.34 4.14 -12.19
C LEU A 27 8.17 2.87 -12.50
N VAL A 28 9.39 2.81 -11.98
CA VAL A 28 10.23 1.62 -12.09
C VAL A 28 9.50 0.49 -11.39
N MET A 29 9.38 -0.65 -12.06
CA MET A 29 8.87 -1.85 -11.45
C MET A 29 9.71 -2.18 -10.21
N ARG A 30 9.05 -2.30 -9.06
CA ARG A 30 9.70 -2.62 -7.78
C ARG A 30 9.67 -4.12 -7.57
N ILE A 31 10.48 -4.62 -6.65
CA ILE A 31 10.53 -6.03 -6.32
C ILE A 31 9.87 -6.22 -4.96
N ALA A 32 8.93 -7.17 -4.90
CA ALA A 32 8.27 -7.60 -3.68
C ALA A 32 8.71 -9.02 -3.35
N LYS A 33 9.35 -9.22 -2.20
CA LYS A 33 9.81 -10.52 -1.73
C LYS A 33 8.81 -11.11 -0.75
N ARG A 34 8.48 -12.39 -0.91
CA ARG A 34 7.55 -13.09 -0.02
C ARG A 34 8.10 -13.09 1.41
N LEU A 35 7.27 -12.71 2.37
CA LEU A 35 7.62 -12.87 3.78
C LEU A 35 7.43 -14.34 4.21
N PRO A 36 8.32 -14.88 5.05
CA PRO A 36 8.17 -16.23 5.57
C PRO A 36 6.87 -16.34 6.38
N THR A 37 6.26 -17.53 6.34
CA THR A 37 5.09 -17.83 7.16
C THR A 37 5.47 -17.70 8.63
N PHE A 38 4.72 -16.91 9.38
CA PHE A 38 4.89 -16.81 10.83
C PHE A 38 4.24 -18.02 11.50
N GLU A 39 4.85 -18.56 12.56
CA GLU A 39 4.18 -19.52 13.44
C GLU A 39 2.91 -18.86 14.00
N SER A 40 1.77 -19.42 13.60
CA SER A 40 0.48 -18.79 13.85
C SER A 40 0.10 -18.90 15.32
N SER A 41 -0.23 -17.77 15.94
CA SER A 41 -0.70 -17.74 17.33
C SER A 41 -2.16 -18.21 17.46
N LYS A 42 -2.95 -18.04 16.39
CA LYS A 42 -4.33 -18.53 16.20
C LYS A 42 -4.60 -18.71 14.71
N GLN A 43 -5.04 -19.90 14.29
CA GLN A 43 -5.50 -20.13 12.92
C GLN A 43 -6.81 -19.39 12.66
N LEU A 44 -6.72 -18.17 12.13
CA LEU A 44 -7.87 -17.46 11.60
C LEU A 44 -8.22 -18.04 10.22
N THR A 45 -9.48 -18.47 10.05
CA THR A 45 -9.98 -18.86 8.73
C THR A 45 -10.20 -17.62 7.86
N SER A 46 -9.85 -17.75 6.57
CA SER A 46 -10.10 -16.71 5.57
C SER A 46 -11.59 -16.39 5.49
N GLN A 47 -11.95 -15.10 5.58
CA GLN A 47 -13.35 -14.65 5.52
C GLN A 47 -13.97 -14.86 4.13
N THR A 48 -13.16 -14.80 3.08
CA THR A 48 -13.62 -14.83 1.68
C THR A 48 -13.24 -16.11 0.94
N GLY A 49 -12.43 -16.98 1.57
CA GLY A 49 -11.86 -18.17 0.94
C GLY A 49 -10.67 -17.88 0.02
N ARG A 50 -10.22 -16.61 -0.09
CA ARG A 50 -8.99 -16.27 -0.81
C ARG A 50 -7.76 -16.64 0.00
N GLU A 51 -6.71 -17.07 -0.70
CA GLU A 51 -5.36 -17.12 -0.14
C GLU A 51 -4.82 -15.69 -0.05
N VAL A 52 -4.29 -15.32 1.12
CA VAL A 52 -3.63 -14.02 1.31
C VAL A 52 -2.15 -14.25 1.57
N ILE A 53 -1.31 -13.61 0.76
CA ILE A 53 0.14 -13.76 0.82
C ILE A 53 0.76 -12.41 1.15
N LEU A 54 1.62 -12.39 2.17
CA LEU A 54 2.34 -11.20 2.60
C LEU A 54 3.69 -11.10 1.91
N TYR A 55 3.98 -9.91 1.39
CA TYR A 55 5.25 -9.55 0.75
C TYR A 55 5.80 -8.29 1.40
N VAL A 56 7.09 -8.06 1.23
CA VAL A 56 7.75 -6.80 1.57
C VAL A 56 8.44 -6.22 0.34
N ASP A 57 8.34 -4.91 0.16
CA ASP A 57 9.15 -4.17 -0.81
C ASP A 57 10.63 -4.30 -0.46
N THR A 58 11.47 -4.72 -1.39
CA THR A 58 12.90 -4.96 -1.11
C THR A 58 13.64 -3.72 -0.63
N ARG A 59 13.14 -2.50 -0.96
CA ARG A 59 13.75 -1.26 -0.46
C ARG A 59 13.38 -0.95 0.99
N PHE A 60 12.32 -1.58 1.51
CA PHE A 60 11.82 -1.40 2.87
C PHE A 60 12.18 -2.59 3.79
N GLU A 61 12.59 -3.72 3.23
CA GLU A 61 12.87 -4.96 3.98
C GLU A 61 13.79 -4.74 5.19
N ALA A 62 14.92 -4.07 5.01
CA ALA A 62 15.88 -3.82 6.09
C ALA A 62 15.28 -2.95 7.22
N GLU A 63 14.55 -1.90 6.85
CA GLU A 63 13.88 -1.01 7.81
C GLU A 63 12.77 -1.73 8.56
N LEU A 64 11.95 -2.53 7.85
CA LEU A 64 10.92 -3.36 8.46
C LEU A 64 11.52 -4.28 9.52
N PHE A 65 12.57 -5.04 9.17
CA PHE A 65 13.17 -5.98 10.11
C PHE A 65 13.81 -5.27 11.30
N SER A 66 14.45 -4.11 11.10
CA SER A 66 14.95 -3.28 12.20
C SER A 66 13.82 -2.83 13.13
N PHE A 67 12.72 -2.33 12.57
CA PHE A 67 11.53 -1.92 13.33
C PHE A 67 10.90 -3.08 14.12
N LEU A 68 10.89 -4.29 13.54
CA LEU A 68 10.35 -5.50 14.16
C LEU A 68 11.30 -6.17 15.18
N GLN A 69 12.51 -5.65 15.43
CA GLN A 69 13.37 -6.18 16.50
C GLN A 69 12.78 -5.98 17.90
N GLU A 70 11.96 -4.95 18.09
CA GLU A 70 11.30 -4.68 19.37
C GLU A 70 10.19 -5.71 19.64
N LYS A 71 10.31 -6.47 20.74
CA LYS A 71 9.45 -7.64 21.03
C LYS A 71 7.96 -7.29 21.08
N LYS A 72 7.62 -6.14 21.68
CA LYS A 72 6.22 -5.70 21.80
C LYS A 72 5.63 -5.34 20.44
N ILE A 73 6.43 -4.72 19.57
CA ILE A 73 6.05 -4.36 18.21
C ILE A 73 5.88 -5.62 17.37
N MET A 74 6.84 -6.55 17.40
CA MET A 74 6.76 -7.82 16.67
C MET A 74 5.54 -8.66 17.06
N LYS A 75 5.21 -8.71 18.35
CA LYS A 75 4.00 -9.40 18.83
C LYS A 75 2.73 -8.76 18.26
N LYS A 76 2.63 -7.43 18.27
CA LYS A 76 1.48 -6.71 17.73
C LYS A 76 1.39 -6.88 16.21
N PHE A 77 2.52 -6.73 15.50
CA PHE A 77 2.61 -6.93 14.06
C PHE A 77 2.11 -8.31 13.64
N ARG A 78 2.59 -9.40 14.28
CA ARG A 78 2.16 -10.76 13.96
C ARG A 78 0.65 -10.96 14.05
N MET A 79 0.03 -10.50 15.14
CA MET A 79 -1.42 -10.58 15.31
C MET A 79 -2.18 -9.82 14.22
N ILE A 80 -1.71 -8.63 13.84
CA ILE A 80 -2.38 -7.83 12.81
C ILE A 80 -2.15 -8.43 11.42
N ALA A 81 -0.95 -8.97 11.16
CA ALA A 81 -0.64 -9.67 9.92
C ALA A 81 -1.52 -10.92 9.77
N GLU A 82 -1.71 -11.72 10.83
CA GLU A 82 -2.65 -12.84 10.85
C GLU A 82 -4.09 -12.39 10.55
N PHE A 83 -4.53 -11.29 11.16
CA PHE A 83 -5.85 -10.70 10.89
C PHE A 83 -6.00 -10.28 9.42
N ALA A 84 -5.02 -9.56 8.87
CA ALA A 84 -5.03 -9.14 7.46
C ALA A 84 -4.97 -10.34 6.50
N MET A 85 -4.19 -11.37 6.84
CA MET A 85 -4.09 -12.62 6.07
C MET A 85 -5.37 -13.47 6.12
N SER A 86 -6.26 -13.22 7.08
CA SER A 86 -7.62 -13.81 7.08
C SER A 86 -8.62 -13.06 6.17
N ASP A 87 -8.12 -12.16 5.32
CA ASP A 87 -8.89 -11.28 4.42
C ASP A 87 -9.95 -10.42 5.14
N ARG A 88 -9.58 -9.91 6.32
CA ARG A 88 -10.43 -9.05 7.16
C ARG A 88 -9.91 -7.62 7.19
N TYR A 89 -10.82 -6.69 7.48
CA TYR A 89 -10.51 -5.27 7.70
C TYR A 89 -11.06 -4.80 9.04
N SER A 90 -10.34 -3.86 9.65
CA SER A 90 -10.72 -3.14 10.85
C SER A 90 -9.99 -1.79 10.85
N ASP A 91 -10.75 -0.71 10.99
CA ASP A 91 -10.21 0.64 11.02
C ASP A 91 -9.22 0.88 12.16
N ASP A 92 -9.21 0.03 13.19
CA ASP A 92 -8.29 0.16 14.33
C ASP A 92 -6.93 -0.52 14.11
N ILE A 93 -6.88 -1.60 13.31
CA ILE A 93 -5.67 -2.43 13.18
C ILE A 93 -5.20 -2.64 11.75
N TYR A 94 -6.10 -2.82 10.78
CA TYR A 94 -5.77 -3.03 9.38
C TYR A 94 -6.91 -2.55 8.48
N GLY A 95 -6.72 -1.42 7.81
CA GLY A 95 -7.79 -0.81 7.02
C GLY A 95 -7.26 0.09 5.91
N HIS A 96 -8.16 0.47 5.02
CA HIS A 96 -7.85 1.35 3.89
C HIS A 96 -7.45 2.75 4.37
N GLU A 97 -6.45 3.32 3.71
CA GLU A 97 -5.99 4.69 3.92
C GLU A 97 -6.30 5.53 2.66
N LYS A 98 -7.49 5.31 2.07
CA LYS A 98 -7.90 5.96 0.81
C LYS A 98 -8.00 7.47 1.00
N ASN A 99 -7.12 8.21 0.32
CA ASN A 99 -7.16 9.66 0.19
C ASN A 99 -7.62 10.10 -1.21
N SER A 100 -7.26 9.34 -2.25
CA SER A 100 -7.63 9.61 -3.64
C SER A 100 -7.90 8.31 -4.40
N GLU A 101 -8.25 8.40 -5.68
CA GLU A 101 -8.40 7.21 -6.53
C GLU A 101 -7.05 6.49 -6.74
N LYS A 102 -5.93 7.20 -6.65
CA LYS A 102 -4.58 6.60 -6.77
C LYS A 102 -4.28 5.68 -5.61
N SER A 103 -4.82 5.97 -4.44
CA SER A 103 -4.54 5.24 -3.19
C SER A 103 -5.65 4.29 -2.79
N LYS A 104 -6.52 3.87 -3.73
CA LYS A 104 -7.71 3.04 -3.40
C LYS A 104 -7.33 1.67 -2.83
N ASP A 105 -6.20 1.13 -3.28
CA ASP A 105 -5.68 -0.17 -2.87
C ASP A 105 -4.60 -0.04 -1.78
N VAL A 106 -4.47 1.14 -1.16
CA VAL A 106 -3.51 1.38 -0.07
C VAL A 106 -4.19 1.17 1.27
N CYS A 107 -3.57 0.33 2.09
CA CYS A 107 -3.97 0.02 3.46
C CYS A 107 -2.85 0.37 4.43
N ALA A 108 -3.13 0.31 5.73
CA ALA A 108 -2.09 0.36 6.75
C ALA A 108 -2.32 -0.66 7.87
N ILE A 109 -1.24 -1.30 8.29
CA ILE A 109 -1.13 -2.00 9.57
C ILE A 109 -0.87 -0.95 10.66
N LYS A 110 -1.74 -0.89 11.66
CA LYS A 110 -1.76 0.14 12.71
C LYS A 110 -1.24 -0.44 14.03
N ILE A 111 0.00 -0.13 14.38
CA ILE A 111 0.66 -0.61 15.60
C ILE A 111 0.70 0.54 16.61
N CYS A 112 -0.30 0.54 17.50
CA CYS A 112 -0.41 1.49 18.61
C CYS A 112 0.31 0.98 19.87
N VAL A 113 1.58 0.59 19.72
CA VAL A 113 2.42 0.10 20.82
C VAL A 113 3.75 0.85 20.74
N LEU A 114 4.13 1.53 21.84
CA LEU A 114 5.32 2.40 21.89
C LEU A 114 5.31 3.59 20.91
N GLY A 115 4.14 3.91 20.37
CA GLY A 115 3.93 4.96 19.37
C GLY A 115 2.66 4.71 18.57
N ASN A 116 2.42 5.52 17.54
CA ASN A 116 1.35 5.33 16.58
C ASN A 116 1.97 5.00 15.22
N HIS A 117 2.49 3.78 15.14
CA HIS A 117 3.21 3.31 13.97
C HIS A 117 2.23 2.82 12.91
N ARG A 118 2.51 3.18 11.65
CA ARG A 118 1.80 2.72 10.46
C ARG A 118 2.81 2.04 9.56
N ILE A 119 2.55 0.79 9.21
CA ILE A 119 3.20 0.17 8.06
C ILE A 119 2.19 0.29 6.92
N TYR A 120 2.49 1.14 5.94
CA TYR A 120 1.67 1.29 4.75
C TYR A 120 1.87 0.11 3.82
N CYS A 121 0.76 -0.38 3.27
CA CYS A 121 0.70 -1.54 2.43
C CYS A 121 -0.07 -1.23 1.14
N LYS A 122 0.21 -1.96 0.06
CA LYS A 122 -0.65 -1.99 -1.13
C LYS A 122 -1.17 -3.39 -1.37
N GLU A 123 -2.45 -3.49 -1.68
CA GLU A 123 -3.13 -4.74 -1.98
C GLU A 123 -3.19 -4.97 -3.49
N PHE A 124 -3.01 -6.23 -3.90
CA PHE A 124 -3.13 -6.67 -5.29
C PHE A 124 -4.05 -7.88 -5.33
N PHE A 125 -5.11 -7.79 -6.14
CA PHE A 125 -6.15 -8.80 -6.20
C PHE A 125 -6.05 -9.63 -7.49
N ALA A 126 -6.11 -10.95 -7.33
CA ALA A 126 -6.36 -11.94 -8.37
C ALA A 126 -7.54 -12.82 -7.93
N PRO A 127 -8.19 -13.60 -8.83
CA PRO A 127 -9.45 -14.28 -8.53
C PRO A 127 -9.49 -15.10 -7.22
N ARG A 128 -8.38 -15.76 -6.85
CA ARG A 128 -8.27 -16.58 -5.63
C ARG A 128 -7.16 -16.14 -4.67
N ILE A 129 -6.40 -15.12 -5.05
CA ILE A 129 -5.18 -14.71 -4.33
C ILE A 129 -5.24 -13.20 -4.09
N LYS A 130 -4.98 -12.81 -2.86
CA LYS A 130 -4.69 -11.44 -2.46
C LYS A 130 -3.22 -11.35 -2.07
N ARG A 131 -2.48 -10.41 -2.65
CA ARG A 131 -1.11 -10.10 -2.23
C ARG A 131 -1.11 -8.78 -1.49
N ILE A 132 -0.49 -8.75 -0.32
CA ILE A 132 -0.30 -7.53 0.47
C ILE A 132 1.19 -7.23 0.47
N VAL A 133 1.59 -6.09 -0.08
CA VAL A 133 2.99 -5.64 -0.08
C VAL A 133 3.17 -4.60 1.01
N LEU A 134 4.08 -4.83 1.96
CA LEU A 134 4.51 -3.85 2.97
C LEU A 134 5.55 -2.90 2.34
N ILE A 135 5.34 -1.59 2.47
CA ILE A 135 6.09 -0.60 1.65
C ILE A 135 6.85 0.43 2.47
N GLU A 136 6.25 1.01 3.52
CA GLU A 136 6.87 2.14 4.23
C GLU A 136 6.36 2.23 5.67
N HIS A 137 7.25 2.59 6.60
CA HIS A 137 6.92 2.84 8.00
C HIS A 137 6.79 4.34 8.27
N VAL A 138 5.75 4.71 9.01
CA VAL A 138 5.53 6.09 9.47
C VAL A 138 5.09 6.07 10.93
N ASN A 139 5.72 6.88 11.77
CA ASN A 139 5.21 7.17 13.11
C ASN A 139 4.33 8.42 13.07
N LYS A 140 2.99 8.24 13.10
CA LYS A 140 2.05 9.34 13.03
C LYS A 140 2.00 10.11 14.34
N LYS A 141 2.45 11.37 14.32
CA LYS A 141 2.32 12.29 15.47
C LYS A 141 0.89 12.82 15.67
N ILE A 142 0.10 12.88 14.59
CA ILE A 142 -1.25 13.44 14.58
C ILE A 142 -2.19 12.44 13.89
N ASN A 143 -3.45 12.37 14.34
CA ASN A 143 -4.44 11.45 13.78
C ASN A 143 -4.85 11.82 12.34
N SER A 144 -4.87 13.12 12.01
CA SER A 144 -5.26 13.63 10.70
C SER A 144 -4.18 13.47 9.61
N PHE A 145 -4.62 13.47 8.36
CA PHE A 145 -3.75 13.47 7.19
C PHE A 145 -3.21 14.88 6.92
N ASN A 146 -1.92 15.08 7.14
CA ASN A 146 -1.22 16.26 6.62
C ASN A 146 -0.96 16.11 5.11
N ASN A 147 -0.61 17.20 4.43
CA ASN A 147 -0.38 17.20 2.98
C ASN A 147 0.75 16.26 2.56
N GLU A 148 1.76 16.07 3.41
CA GLU A 148 2.88 15.16 3.16
C GLU A 148 2.42 13.70 3.16
N LEU A 149 1.63 13.30 4.15
CA LEU A 149 1.09 11.95 4.27
C LEU A 149 0.15 11.62 3.11
N ARG A 150 -0.66 12.58 2.66
CA ARG A 150 -1.51 12.42 1.47
C ARG A 150 -0.68 12.16 0.22
N ARG A 151 0.38 12.95 0.01
CA ARG A 151 1.30 12.78 -1.13
C ARG A 151 2.05 11.45 -1.05
N LEU A 152 2.47 11.04 0.14
CA LEU A 152 3.06 9.73 0.39
C LEU A 152 2.10 8.63 -0.06
N VAL A 153 0.89 8.59 0.50
CA VAL A 153 -0.10 7.54 0.23
C VAL A 153 -0.51 7.49 -1.24
N ASP A 154 -0.70 8.63 -1.90
CA ASP A 154 -0.98 8.67 -3.34
C ASP A 154 0.20 8.10 -4.16
N ARG A 155 1.45 8.41 -3.79
CA ARG A 155 2.64 7.86 -4.44
C ARG A 155 2.76 6.36 -4.24
N LEU A 156 2.51 5.85 -3.03
CA LEU A 156 2.53 4.41 -2.76
C LEU A 156 1.50 3.67 -3.61
N GLY A 157 0.33 4.29 -3.81
CA GLY A 157 -0.74 3.77 -4.65
C GLY A 157 -0.34 3.58 -6.12
N GLU A 158 0.65 4.34 -6.61
CA GLU A 158 1.15 4.24 -7.98
C GLU A 158 2.23 3.16 -8.18
N TYR A 159 2.75 2.54 -7.12
CA TYR A 159 3.80 1.52 -7.25
C TYR A 159 3.28 0.22 -7.87
N ASN A 160 4.09 -0.38 -8.74
CA ASN A 160 3.88 -1.70 -9.32
C ASN A 160 5.01 -2.64 -8.93
N TYR A 161 4.72 -3.94 -8.84
CA TYR A 161 5.63 -4.93 -8.31
C TYR A 161 5.79 -6.15 -9.21
N GLU A 162 7.03 -6.62 -9.30
CA GLU A 162 7.38 -8.00 -9.61
C GLU A 162 7.43 -8.80 -8.31
N PHE A 163 6.74 -9.95 -8.27
CA PHE A 163 6.65 -10.78 -7.06
C PHE A 163 7.65 -11.92 -7.10
N GLN A 164 8.53 -11.98 -6.09
CA GLN A 164 9.50 -13.05 -5.89
C GLN A 164 9.03 -13.99 -4.79
N GLY A 165 9.04 -15.29 -5.10
CA GLY A 165 8.55 -16.39 -4.27
C GLY A 165 9.45 -16.74 -3.10
#